data_AF-A0A0L0FM83-F1
#
_entry.id   AF-A0A0L0FM83-F1
#
_cell.length_a   1.000
_cell.length_b   1.000
_cell.length_c   1.000
_cell.angle_alpha   90.00
_cell.angle_beta   90.00
_cell.angle_gamma   90.00
#
_symmetry.space_group_name_H-M   'P 1'
#
loop_
_entity.id
_entity.type
_entity.pdbx_description
1 polymer ?
#
loop_
_entity_poly.entity_id
_entity_poly.type
_entity_poly.pdbx_seq_one_letter_code
_entity_poly.pdbx_strand_id
1 'polypeptide(L)' 'MILGEVEETITSVEIDDETLEEMIRTTKRQVPLLFIRGDGVILVSPPARAGW' A
#
# COMPACT_ATOMS: atom_id res chain seq x y z
N MET A 1 -6.38 2.41 14.70
CA MET A 1 -5.70 1.10 14.82
C MET A 1 -4.22 1.35 15.14
N ILE A 2 -3.58 0.45 15.89
CA ILE A 2 -2.13 0.48 16.16
C ILE A 2 -1.57 -0.81 15.57
N LEU A 3 -0.59 -0.71 14.67
CA LEU A 3 0.03 -1.86 14.01
C LEU A 3 1.55 -1.83 14.22
N GLY A 4 2.16 -2.98 14.47
CA GLY A 4 3.61 -3.18 14.51
C GLY A 4 4.11 -3.85 13.24
N GLU A 5 5.40 -3.67 12.93
CA GLU A 5 6.09 -4.30 11.78
C GLU A 5 5.33 -4.14 10.46
N VAL A 6 4.96 -2.90 10.14
CA VAL A 6 4.10 -2.58 9.00
C VAL A 6 4.92 -2.42 7.72
N GLU A 7 4.54 -3.16 6.68
CA GLU A 7 4.90 -2.85 5.30
C GLU A 7 3.80 -1.99 4.67
N GLU A 8 4.11 -0.72 4.42
CA GLU A 8 3.24 0.17 3.66
C GLU A 8 3.61 0.09 2.18
N THR A 9 2.60 -0.12 1.34
CA THR A 9 2.74 -0.13 -0.12
C THR A 9 1.87 0.97 -0.71
N ILE A 10 2.49 1.94 -1.38
CA ILE A 10 1.82 3.02 -2.09
C ILE A 10 1.88 2.70 -3.59
N THR A 11 0.70 2.65 -4.22
CA THR A 11 0.56 2.45 -5.67
C THR A 11 0.08 3.74 -6.30
N SER A 12 0.82 4.27 -7.26
CA SER A 12 0.47 5.45 -8.03
C SER A 12 0.44 5.14 -9.52
N VAL A 13 -0.43 5.83 -10.25
CA VAL A 13 -0.44 5.83 -11.72
C VAL A 13 0.28 7.09 -12.17
N GLU A 14 1.38 6.92 -12.88
CA GLU A 14 2.11 8.00 -13.55
C GLU A 14 1.76 7.94 -15.04
N ILE A 15 1.53 9.09 -15.67
CA ILE A 15 1.23 9.18 -17.10
C ILE A 15 2.46 9.78 -17.76
N ASP A 16 2.95 9.14 -18.81
CA ASP A 16 4.02 9.70 -19.63
C ASP A 16 3.47 10.83 -20.50
N ASP A 17 4.07 12.03 -20.40
CA ASP A 17 3.58 13.22 -21.09
C ASP A 17 3.78 13.16 -22.62
N GLU A 18 4.69 12.30 -23.13
CA GLU A 18 4.99 12.17 -24.55
C GLU A 18 4.19 11.04 -25.21
N THR A 19 4.11 9.87 -24.56
CA THR A 19 3.46 8.67 -25.11
C THR A 19 2.03 8.48 -24.63
N LEU A 20 1.61 9.22 -23.59
CA LEU A 20 0.32 9.06 -22.89
C LEU A 20 0.11 7.65 -22.31
N GLU A 21 1.20 6.92 -22.09
CA GLU A 21 1.13 5.59 -21.49
C GLU A 21 0.99 5.69 -19.97
N GLU A 22 0.16 4.79 -19.40
CA GLU A 22 -0.01 4.66 -17.96
C GLU A 22 1.04 3.71 -17.39
N MET A 23 1.86 4.21 -16.45
CA MET A 23 2.83 3.42 -15.70
C MET A 23 2.38 3.26 -14.25
N ILE A 24 2.26 2.01 -13.80
CA ILE A 24 1.97 1.70 -12.39
C ILE A 24 3.28 1.70 -11.61
N ARG A 25 3.39 2.61 -10.65
CA ARG A 25 4.53 2.68 -9.75
C ARG A 25 4.14 2.19 -8.36
N THR A 26 5.01 1.36 -7.78
CA THR A 26 4.86 0.85 -6.42
C THR A 26 6.04 1.27 -5.56
N THR A 27 5.77 1.96 -4.46
CA THR A 27 6.77 2.34 -3.46
C THR A 27 6.47 1.64 -2.15
N LYS A 28 7.50 1.04 -1.52
CA LYS A 28 7.36 0.32 -0.25
C LYS A 28 8.13 1.01 0.87
N ARG A 29 7.56 0.99 2.07
CA ARG A 29 8.20 1.50 3.30
C ARG A 29 7.97 0.53 4.45
N GLN A 30 9.02 0.29 5.22
CA GLN A 30 8.97 -0.48 6.47
C GLN A 30 8.83 0.48 7.65
N VAL A 31 7.81 0.27 8.49
CA VAL A 31 7.51 1.11 9.66
C VAL A 31 7.36 0.23 10.90
N PRO A 32 8.23 0.36 11.92
CA PRO A 32 8.17 -0.50 13.11
C PRO A 32 6.86 -0.39 13.89
N LEU A 33 6.27 0.81 13.98
CA LEU A 33 5.01 1.06 14.67
C LEU A 33 4.24 2.19 13.98
N LEU A 34 2.96 1.96 13.67
CA LEU A 34 2.11 2.92 12.97
C LEU A 34 0.73 3.04 13.64
N PHE A 35 0.31 4.28 13.89
CA PHE A 35 -1.08 4.60 14.25
C PHE A 35 -1.88 4.97 13.00
N ILE A 36 -3.02 4.32 12.81
CA ILE A 36 -3.93 4.52 11.67
C ILE A 36 -5.26 5.08 12.17
N ARG A 37 -5.71 6.19 11.58
CA ARG A 37 -7.05 6.75 11.79
C ARG A 37 -8.08 5.97 10.96
N GLY A 38 -9.24 5.69 11.54
CA GLY A 38 -10.21 4.75 10.96
C GLY A 38 -11.01 5.27 9.76
N ASP A 39 -10.92 6.56 9.44
CA ASP A 39 -11.67 7.17 8.32
C ASP A 39 -11.13 6.77 6.94
N GLY A 40 -9.84 6.45 6.83
CA GLY A 40 -9.23 5.96 5.58
C GLY A 40 -9.30 4.44 5.37
N VAL A 41 -9.89 3.67 6.29
CA VAL A 41 -9.90 2.20 6.23
C VAL A 41 -11.11 1.73 5.43
N ILE A 42 -10.86 1.08 4.28
CA ILE A 42 -11.91 0.55 3.39
C ILE A 42 -12.21 -0.92 3.69
N LEU A 43 -11.17 -1.75 3.82
CA LEU A 43 -11.27 -3.19 4.04
C LEU A 43 -10.15 -3.67 4.98
N VAL A 44 -10.47 -4.62 5.85
CA VAL A 44 -9.49 -5.36 6.65
C VAL A 44 -9.65 -6.85 6.35
N SER A 45 -8.58 -7.50 5.94
CA SER A 45 -8.52 -8.94 5.68
C SER A 45 -7.21 -9.51 6.21
N PRO A 46 -7.16 -10.82 6.55
CA PRO A 46 -5.89 -11.48 6.85
C PRO A 46 -4.98 -11.43 5.62
N PRO A 47 -3.64 -11.51 5.80
CA PRO A 47 -2.73 -11.65 4.68
C PRO A 47 -3.14 -12.84 3.83
N ALA A 48 -2.94 -12.74 2.51
CA ALA A 48 -3.19 -13.87 1.61
C ALA A 48 -2.47 -15.09 2.19
N ARG A 49 -3.24 -16.17 2.47
CA ARG A 49 -2.66 -17.42 2.94
C ARG A 49 -1.60 -17.83 1.91
N ALA A 50 -0.32 -17.69 2.23
CA ALA A 50 0.72 -18.43 1.55
C ALA A 50 0.33 -19.90 1.73
N GLY A 51 -0.01 -20.56 0.63
CA GLY A 51 -0.57 -21.91 0.64
C GLY A 51 0.29 -22.88 1.46
N TRP A 52 -0.39 -23.81 2.11
CA TRP A 52 0.17 -25.02 2.70
C TRP A 52 0.20 -26.11 1.64
#